data_AF-A0AAN8JYE6-F1
#
_entry.id   AF-A0AAN8JYE6-F1
#
_cell.length_a   1.000
_cell.length_b   1.000
_cell.length_c   1.000
_cell.angle_alpha   90.00
_cell.angle_beta   90.00
_cell.angle_gamma   90.00
#
_symmetry.space_group_name_H-M   'P 1'
#
loop_
_entity.id
_entity.type
_entity.pdbx_description
1 polymer ?
#
loop_
_entity_poly.entity_id
_entity_poly.type
_entity_poly.pdbx_seq_one_letter_code
_entity_poly.pdbx_strand_id
1 'polypeptide(L)'
;MKVFVLAMLACTVGVQVIQGAGDSKCISRGGRCQMTSSRCSGGRYSRNLCAGVTSRQCCIKIGGDSKCTSRSGRCQMTWSSCSGGRYSRNLCAGVSSRQCCIKSGSTTGRCSSSTAKQKACSILSHHRAGRITLANRHPSGVRDQAYPLKNIQDACNGRRVSRSRYTCRECRNPGAPGGTVCLSAKLLTYLDSLARLGNIYVTSIAGACHSCNSRHYRGLAVDLRRQGRFSEYIRKCNSMGGRGIDERTHIHCQL
;
A
#
# COMPACT_ATOMS: atom_id res chain seq x y z
N MET A 1 52.20 65.63 5.12
CA MET A 1 50.88 64.96 5.17
C MET A 1 51.06 63.48 4.85
N LYS A 2 50.91 62.60 5.84
CA LYS A 2 50.72 61.15 5.62
C LYS A 2 49.64 60.69 6.59
N VAL A 3 48.55 60.20 6.01
CA VAL A 3 47.30 59.82 6.66
C VAL A 3 47.48 58.48 7.39
N PHE A 4 47.05 58.44 8.65
CA PHE A 4 46.83 57.21 9.41
C PHE A 4 45.62 56.46 8.84
N VAL A 5 45.79 55.21 8.44
CA VAL A 5 44.67 54.31 8.16
C VAL A 5 44.67 53.20 9.21
N LEU A 6 43.70 53.28 10.11
CA LEU A 6 43.37 52.26 11.10
C LEU A 6 42.65 51.10 10.38
N ALA A 7 43.27 49.94 10.30
CA ALA A 7 42.61 48.73 9.81
C ALA A 7 41.88 48.05 10.99
N MET A 8 40.55 48.14 11.01
CA MET A 8 39.72 47.38 11.96
C MET A 8 39.75 45.89 11.61
N LEU A 9 40.28 45.08 12.53
CA LEU A 9 40.20 43.63 12.49
C LEU A 9 38.77 43.20 12.88
N ALA A 10 37.92 42.94 11.88
CA ALA A 10 36.61 42.36 12.12
C ALA A 10 36.74 40.85 12.36
N CYS A 11 36.52 40.42 13.60
CA CYS A 11 36.41 39.03 14.01
C CYS A 11 35.15 38.40 13.38
N THR A 12 35.29 37.67 12.28
CA THR A 12 34.20 36.85 11.74
C THR A 12 34.14 35.54 12.52
N VAL A 13 33.30 35.51 13.55
CA VAL A 13 32.89 34.27 14.21
C VAL A 13 32.10 33.46 13.18
N GLY A 14 32.77 32.48 12.56
CA GLY A 14 32.12 31.50 11.70
C GLY A 14 31.10 30.73 12.53
N VAL A 15 29.81 31.06 12.37
CA VAL A 15 28.71 30.25 12.88
C VAL A 15 28.73 28.94 12.11
N GLN A 16 29.47 27.96 12.63
CA GLN A 16 29.34 26.58 12.22
C GLN A 16 27.92 26.14 12.57
N VAL A 17 27.07 26.01 11.55
CA VAL A 17 25.77 25.34 11.69
C VAL A 17 26.06 23.87 11.97
N ILE A 18 26.23 23.52 13.23
CA ILE A 18 26.26 22.13 13.69
C ILE A 18 24.88 21.56 13.36
N GLN A 19 24.78 20.76 12.29
CA GLN A 19 23.66 19.86 12.09
C GLN A 19 23.65 18.87 13.27
N GLY A 20 22.91 19.24 14.33
CA GLY A 20 22.92 18.56 15.61
C GLY A 20 22.47 17.11 15.51
N ALA A 21 23.35 16.19 15.88
CA ALA A 21 23.08 14.77 16.07
C ALA A 21 21.87 14.49 16.99
N GLY A 22 21.49 15.46 17.83
CA GLY A 22 20.41 15.36 18.80
C GLY A 22 18.97 15.34 18.25
N ASP A 23 18.74 15.78 17.00
CA ASP A 23 17.39 15.79 16.40
C ASP A 23 17.11 14.56 15.52
N SER A 24 18.09 13.67 15.40
CA SER A 24 18.03 12.46 14.56
C SER A 24 16.82 11.57 14.87
N LYS A 25 16.42 11.47 16.15
CA LYS A 25 15.23 10.72 16.59
C LYS A 25 13.92 11.31 16.04
N CYS A 26 13.82 12.64 15.96
CA CYS A 26 12.66 13.30 15.37
C CYS A 26 12.67 13.17 13.84
N ILE A 27 13.82 13.42 13.23
CA ILE A 27 13.99 13.42 11.78
C ILE A 27 13.72 12.02 11.19
N SER A 28 14.23 10.97 11.84
CA SER A 28 13.98 9.57 11.45
C SER A 28 12.50 9.19 11.46
N ARG A 29 11.71 9.81 12.34
CA ARG A 29 10.24 9.65 12.40
C ARG A 29 9.49 10.57 11.43
N GLY A 30 10.20 11.28 10.55
CA GLY A 30 9.61 12.22 9.60
C GLY A 30 9.00 13.44 10.27
N GLY A 31 9.47 13.79 11.47
CA GLY A 31 9.09 15.01 12.15
C GLY A 31 10.10 16.14 11.94
N ARG A 32 9.70 17.34 12.33
CA ARG A 32 10.57 18.52 12.44
C ARG A 32 10.59 18.99 13.89
N CYS A 33 11.78 19.21 14.42
CA CYS A 33 11.94 19.85 15.72
C CYS A 33 11.60 21.33 15.60
N GLN A 34 10.60 21.76 16.34
CA GLN A 34 10.17 23.15 16.40
C GLN A 34 9.60 23.47 17.79
N MET A 35 9.49 24.75 18.10
CA MET A 35 8.91 25.19 19.37
C MET A 35 7.42 24.87 19.39
N THR A 36 6.90 24.42 20.54
CA THR A 36 5.47 24.14 20.75
C THR A 36 4.60 25.38 20.62
N SER A 37 5.19 26.58 20.69
CA SER A 37 4.53 27.85 20.35
C SER A 37 4.16 27.97 18.86
N SER A 38 4.85 27.24 17.98
CA SER A 38 4.46 27.12 16.58
C SER A 38 3.36 26.07 16.42
N ARG A 39 2.41 26.26 15.51
CA ARG A 39 1.39 25.23 15.23
C ARG A 39 2.02 24.04 14.49
N CYS A 40 1.74 22.82 14.91
CA CYS A 40 2.12 21.61 14.18
C CYS A 40 1.10 21.31 13.06
N SER A 41 1.17 22.07 11.97
CA SER A 41 0.19 21.99 10.87
C SER A 41 0.18 20.61 10.19
N GLY A 42 -0.99 19.94 10.26
CA GLY A 42 -1.19 18.61 9.70
C GLY A 42 -0.48 17.49 10.47
N GLY A 43 -0.13 17.72 11.74
CA GLY A 43 0.61 16.77 12.57
C GLY A 43 0.28 16.83 14.05
N ARG A 44 1.07 16.10 14.84
CA ARG A 44 1.03 16.08 16.30
C ARG A 44 2.44 16.22 16.88
N TYR A 45 2.54 16.83 18.04
CA TYR A 45 3.79 16.89 18.80
C TYR A 45 4.11 15.55 19.46
N SER A 46 5.40 15.21 19.48
CA SER A 46 5.96 14.07 20.18
C SER A 46 7.16 14.55 21.00
N ARG A 47 7.14 14.24 22.30
CA ARG A 47 8.15 14.64 23.29
C ARG A 47 9.41 13.78 23.15
N ASN A 48 10.54 14.28 23.68
CA ASN A 48 11.81 13.55 23.84
C ASN A 48 12.45 13.02 22.53
N LEU A 49 12.15 13.64 21.39
CA LEU A 49 12.73 13.29 20.08
C LEU A 49 13.64 14.40 19.51
N CYS A 50 13.62 15.58 20.15
CA CYS A 50 14.40 16.74 19.78
C CYS A 50 15.36 17.06 20.92
N ALA A 51 16.56 17.51 20.59
CA ALA A 51 17.48 18.03 21.59
C ALA A 51 17.10 19.43 22.05
N GLY A 52 17.56 19.80 23.24
CA GLY A 52 17.36 21.11 23.84
C GLY A 52 16.17 21.17 24.80
N VAL A 53 15.55 22.34 24.89
CA VAL A 53 14.51 22.67 25.85
C VAL A 53 13.23 21.85 25.67
N THR A 54 12.46 21.67 26.73
CA THR A 54 11.20 20.89 26.76
C THR A 54 10.10 21.44 25.85
N SER A 55 10.15 22.75 25.55
CA SER A 55 9.28 23.42 24.59
C SER A 55 9.67 23.16 23.13
N ARG A 56 10.81 22.52 22.85
CA ARG A 56 11.23 22.13 21.50
C ARG A 56 10.87 20.68 21.26
N GLN A 57 9.77 20.44 20.56
CA GLN A 57 9.18 19.11 20.38
C GLN A 57 9.13 18.71 18.91
N CYS A 58 8.99 17.41 18.68
CA CYS A 58 8.97 16.87 17.33
C CYS A 58 7.56 16.95 16.75
N CYS A 59 7.35 17.82 15.76
CA CYS A 59 6.10 17.88 15.02
C CYS A 59 6.10 16.80 13.93
N ILE A 60 5.28 15.75 14.10
CA ILE A 60 5.16 14.62 13.17
C ILE A 60 3.83 14.73 12.41
N LYS A 61 3.88 14.80 11.08
CA LYS A 61 2.66 14.83 10.25
C LYS A 61 1.88 13.51 10.34
N ILE A 62 0.56 13.60 10.45
CA ILE A 62 -0.32 12.42 10.47
C ILE A 62 -0.69 12.05 9.02
N GLY A 63 -0.59 10.77 8.66
CA GLY A 63 -1.14 10.22 7.39
C GLY A 63 -0.34 10.48 6.11
N GLY A 64 0.83 11.12 6.18
CA GLY A 64 1.57 11.56 4.97
C GLY A 64 2.35 10.50 4.20
N ASP A 65 2.54 9.30 4.75
CA ASP A 65 3.31 8.22 4.10
C ASP A 65 2.45 7.30 3.24
N SER A 66 1.12 7.45 3.31
CA SER A 66 0.14 6.66 2.56
C SER A 66 0.36 6.73 1.05
N LYS A 67 0.82 7.87 0.53
CA LYS A 67 1.17 8.06 -0.89
C LYS A 67 2.41 7.24 -1.30
N CYS A 68 3.33 7.01 -0.37
CA CYS A 68 4.50 6.17 -0.61
C CYS A 68 4.18 4.68 -0.45
N THR A 69 3.50 4.29 0.64
CA THR A 69 3.14 2.89 0.90
C THR A 69 2.12 2.36 -0.12
N SER A 70 1.21 3.21 -0.61
CA SER A 70 0.35 2.89 -1.75
C SER A 70 1.11 2.70 -3.06
N ARG A 71 2.40 3.06 -3.12
CA ARG A 71 3.31 2.76 -4.24
C ARG A 71 4.29 1.64 -3.93
N SER A 72 4.02 0.86 -2.88
CA SER A 72 4.92 -0.19 -2.36
C SER A 72 6.32 0.33 -2.05
N GLY A 73 6.43 1.64 -1.83
CA GLY A 73 7.66 2.29 -1.44
C GLY A 73 7.76 2.37 0.07
N ARG A 74 8.99 2.62 0.54
CA ARG A 74 9.29 2.87 1.94
C ARG A 74 9.75 4.31 2.10
N CYS A 75 9.11 5.04 3.01
CA CYS A 75 9.62 6.35 3.41
C CYS A 75 10.88 6.17 4.24
N GLN A 76 12.00 6.60 3.68
CA GLN A 76 13.30 6.53 4.34
C GLN A 76 14.12 7.76 3.98
N MET A 77 15.20 7.96 4.73
CA MET A 77 16.07 9.11 4.51
C MET A 77 16.93 8.88 3.26
N THR A 78 17.16 9.94 2.49
CA THR A 78 17.94 9.91 1.25
C THR A 78 19.41 9.60 1.47
N TRP A 79 19.91 9.73 2.71
CA TRP A 79 21.24 9.27 3.12
C TRP A 79 21.35 7.74 3.23
N SER A 80 20.22 7.03 3.32
CA SER A 80 20.20 5.57 3.15
C SER A 80 20.13 5.26 1.66
N SER A 81 20.80 4.21 1.19
CA SER A 81 20.65 3.80 -0.20
C SER A 81 19.24 3.25 -0.46
N CYS A 82 18.65 3.63 -1.59
CA CYS A 82 17.41 3.00 -2.05
C CYS A 82 17.74 1.69 -2.78
N SER A 83 18.05 0.65 -2.02
CA SER A 83 18.48 -0.64 -2.59
C SER A 83 17.45 -1.22 -3.56
N GLY A 84 17.87 -1.40 -4.82
CA GLY A 84 17.02 -1.84 -5.91
C GLY A 84 15.99 -0.78 -6.35
N GLY A 85 16.23 0.51 -6.11
CA GLY A 85 15.30 1.55 -6.54
C GLY A 85 15.75 2.98 -6.63
N ARG A 86 14.75 3.87 -6.75
CA ARG A 86 14.90 5.32 -6.83
C ARG A 86 14.04 6.02 -5.80
N TYR A 87 14.53 7.17 -5.37
CA TYR A 87 13.75 8.09 -4.56
C TYR A 87 12.71 8.82 -5.41
N SER A 88 11.52 8.98 -4.81
CA SER A 88 10.45 9.80 -5.34
C SER A 88 10.04 10.82 -4.28
N ARG A 89 10.09 12.10 -4.67
CA ARG A 89 9.82 13.26 -3.82
C ARG A 89 8.32 13.37 -3.52
N ASN A 90 7.97 14.07 -2.44
CA ASN A 90 6.59 14.48 -2.10
C ASN A 90 5.58 13.35 -1.83
N LEU A 91 6.05 12.13 -1.56
CA LEU A 91 5.19 10.98 -1.24
C LEU A 91 5.24 10.56 0.23
N CYS A 92 6.16 11.13 0.98
CA CYS A 92 6.37 10.88 2.40
C CYS A 92 6.09 12.15 3.19
N ALA A 93 5.59 11.99 4.40
CA ALA A 93 5.52 13.08 5.36
C ALA A 93 6.92 13.45 5.86
N GLY A 94 7.07 14.70 6.30
CA GLY A 94 8.26 15.19 6.98
C GLY A 94 9.16 16.06 6.12
N VAL A 95 10.48 15.96 6.40
CA VAL A 95 11.54 16.77 5.78
C VAL A 95 11.86 16.33 4.35
N SER A 96 12.48 17.21 3.56
CA SER A 96 12.83 16.98 2.15
C SER A 96 13.81 15.81 1.93
N SER A 97 14.61 15.48 2.93
CA SER A 97 15.52 14.33 2.94
C SER A 97 14.81 13.01 3.26
N ARG A 98 13.54 13.02 3.67
CA ARG A 98 12.73 11.80 3.85
C ARG A 98 11.88 11.56 2.61
N GLN A 99 12.40 10.75 1.70
CA GLN A 99 11.77 10.50 0.40
C GLN A 99 11.28 9.06 0.29
N CYS A 100 10.39 8.83 -0.67
CA CYS A 100 9.87 7.50 -0.90
C CYS A 100 10.86 6.71 -1.73
N CYS A 101 11.53 5.74 -1.12
CA CYS A 101 12.31 4.75 -1.85
C CYS A 101 11.35 3.78 -2.54
N ILE A 102 11.29 3.86 -3.86
CA ILE A 102 10.47 3.01 -4.72
C ILE A 102 11.42 2.16 -5.54
N LYS A 103 11.26 0.83 -5.52
CA LYS A 103 12.10 -0.06 -6.32
C LYS A 103 11.97 0.26 -7.83
N SER A 104 13.11 0.50 -8.49
CA SER A 104 13.29 0.84 -9.90
C SER A 104 13.77 -0.42 -10.57
N GLY A 105 12.94 -0.97 -11.44
CA GLY A 105 13.18 -2.30 -12.00
C GLY A 105 12.18 -3.29 -11.43
N SER A 106 10.97 -3.23 -11.98
CA SER A 106 10.07 -4.38 -12.01
C SER A 106 8.94 -4.07 -12.99
N THR A 107 9.25 -4.04 -14.29
CA THR A 107 8.25 -4.45 -15.32
C THR A 107 7.67 -5.83 -14.97
N THR A 108 8.39 -6.63 -14.19
CA THR A 108 7.94 -7.83 -13.47
C THR A 108 6.87 -7.58 -12.37
N GLY A 109 6.43 -6.32 -12.16
CA GLY A 109 5.49 -5.91 -11.10
C GLY A 109 4.24 -5.20 -11.64
N ARG A 110 4.18 -4.95 -12.95
CA ARG A 110 3.02 -4.37 -13.64
C ARG A 110 2.25 -5.45 -14.39
N CYS A 111 0.96 -5.21 -14.58
CA CYS A 111 0.11 -6.01 -15.45
C CYS A 111 -0.13 -5.23 -16.74
N SER A 112 0.03 -5.89 -17.89
CA SER A 112 -0.08 -5.27 -19.21
C SER A 112 -1.53 -4.97 -19.63
N SER A 113 -2.51 -5.70 -19.07
CA SER A 113 -3.92 -5.54 -19.45
C SER A 113 -4.51 -4.22 -18.93
N SER A 114 -4.72 -3.27 -19.85
CA SER A 114 -5.46 -2.03 -19.61
C SER A 114 -6.91 -2.30 -19.20
N THR A 115 -7.56 -3.30 -19.80
CA THR A 115 -8.92 -3.74 -19.43
C THR A 115 -8.98 -4.23 -17.99
N ALA A 116 -8.04 -5.08 -17.57
CA ALA A 116 -7.97 -5.54 -16.17
C ALA A 116 -7.83 -4.34 -15.22
N LYS A 117 -6.90 -3.41 -15.52
CA LYS A 117 -6.73 -2.19 -14.73
C LYS A 117 -8.03 -1.37 -14.62
N GLN A 118 -8.69 -1.10 -15.75
CA GLN A 118 -9.93 -0.33 -15.79
C GLN A 118 -11.06 -1.00 -14.99
N LYS A 119 -11.24 -2.32 -15.16
CA LYS A 119 -12.24 -3.09 -14.42
C LYS A 119 -11.95 -3.12 -12.91
N ALA A 120 -10.69 -3.29 -12.51
CA ALA A 120 -10.31 -3.18 -11.10
C ALA A 120 -10.64 -1.79 -10.52
N CYS A 121 -10.40 -0.71 -11.27
CA CYS A 121 -10.79 0.63 -10.83
C CYS A 121 -12.31 0.82 -10.73
N SER A 122 -13.08 0.25 -11.66
CA SER A 122 -14.55 0.22 -11.60
C SER A 122 -15.04 -0.49 -10.33
N ILE A 123 -14.50 -1.68 -10.04
CA ILE A 123 -14.82 -2.44 -8.82
C ILE A 123 -14.49 -1.62 -7.56
N LEU A 124 -13.35 -0.93 -7.53
CA LEU A 124 -12.99 -0.07 -6.40
C LEU A 124 -13.97 1.10 -6.21
N SER A 125 -14.51 1.65 -7.31
CA SER A 125 -15.58 2.65 -7.27
C SER A 125 -16.88 2.07 -6.70
N HIS A 126 -17.30 0.89 -7.18
CA HIS A 126 -18.44 0.16 -6.63
C HIS A 126 -18.27 -0.11 -5.13
N HIS A 127 -17.06 -0.39 -4.68
CA HIS A 127 -16.76 -0.61 -3.26
C HIS A 127 -17.00 0.64 -2.42
N ARG A 128 -16.51 1.80 -2.89
CA ARG A 128 -16.74 3.09 -2.24
C ARG A 128 -18.22 3.49 -2.21
N ALA A 129 -18.98 3.07 -3.21
CA ALA A 129 -20.42 3.28 -3.29
C ALA A 129 -21.25 2.24 -2.51
N GLY A 130 -20.63 1.32 -1.76
CA GLY A 130 -21.33 0.30 -0.96
C GLY A 130 -21.97 -0.83 -1.77
N ARG A 131 -21.76 -0.92 -3.09
CA ARG A 131 -22.37 -1.95 -3.95
C ARG A 131 -21.65 -3.30 -3.89
N ILE A 132 -20.37 -3.28 -3.54
CA ILE A 132 -19.53 -4.45 -3.31
C ILE A 132 -18.72 -4.26 -2.03
N THR A 133 -18.69 -5.27 -1.19
CA THR A 133 -17.77 -5.30 -0.06
C THR A 133 -16.55 -6.14 -0.42
N LEU A 134 -15.38 -5.52 -0.38
CA LEU A 134 -14.09 -6.21 -0.52
C LEU A 134 -13.54 -6.46 0.87
N ALA A 135 -13.30 -7.71 1.26
CA ALA A 135 -12.72 -7.98 2.56
C ALA A 135 -11.36 -7.29 2.72
N ASN A 136 -11.15 -6.69 3.90
CA ASN A 136 -9.89 -6.04 4.29
C ASN A 136 -9.01 -6.94 5.18
N ARG A 137 -9.41 -8.21 5.33
CA ARG A 137 -8.73 -9.26 6.11
C ARG A 137 -9.13 -10.63 5.58
N HIS A 138 -8.31 -11.64 5.86
CA HIS A 138 -8.63 -13.03 5.51
C HIS A 138 -9.63 -13.64 6.51
N PRO A 139 -10.55 -14.52 6.06
CA PRO A 139 -11.40 -15.30 6.96
C PRO A 139 -10.60 -16.16 7.96
N SER A 140 -9.41 -16.63 7.58
CA SER A 140 -8.51 -17.41 8.45
C SER A 140 -7.87 -16.62 9.59
N GLY A 141 -8.04 -15.29 9.63
CA GLY A 141 -7.41 -14.42 10.62
C GLY A 141 -5.94 -14.06 10.33
N VAL A 142 -5.32 -14.70 9.32
CA VAL A 142 -3.97 -14.36 8.85
C VAL A 142 -3.91 -12.89 8.44
N ARG A 143 -2.87 -12.18 8.89
CA ARG A 143 -2.64 -10.76 8.61
C ARG A 143 -1.49 -10.61 7.62
N ASP A 144 -1.82 -10.49 6.35
CA ASP A 144 -0.87 -10.17 5.28
C ASP A 144 -1.45 -9.08 4.33
N GLN A 145 -0.80 -8.83 3.19
CA GLN A 145 -1.24 -7.83 2.19
C GLN A 145 -1.97 -8.46 0.98
N ALA A 146 -2.46 -9.70 1.11
CA ALA A 146 -3.10 -10.46 0.04
C ALA A 146 -4.63 -10.51 0.14
N TYR A 147 -5.25 -9.65 0.95
CA TYR A 147 -6.71 -9.58 1.07
C TYR A 147 -7.37 -8.89 -0.14
N PRO A 148 -8.68 -9.16 -0.41
CA PRO A 148 -9.38 -8.67 -1.60
C PRO A 148 -9.30 -7.17 -1.87
N LEU A 149 -9.49 -6.32 -0.85
CA LEU A 149 -9.41 -4.87 -1.03
C LEU A 149 -8.03 -4.43 -1.55
N LYS A 150 -6.94 -4.96 -0.99
CA LYS A 150 -5.58 -4.65 -1.43
C LYS A 150 -5.30 -5.19 -2.84
N ASN A 151 -5.75 -6.41 -3.14
CA ASN A 151 -5.66 -6.97 -4.49
C ASN A 151 -6.31 -6.06 -5.54
N ILE A 152 -7.55 -5.59 -5.31
CA ILE A 152 -8.23 -4.69 -6.27
C ILE A 152 -7.55 -3.31 -6.35
N GLN A 153 -7.07 -2.76 -5.22
CA GLN A 153 -6.30 -1.51 -5.23
C GLN A 153 -5.02 -1.64 -6.05
N ASP A 154 -4.26 -2.71 -5.90
CA ASP A 154 -3.02 -2.94 -6.65
C ASP A 154 -3.32 -3.16 -8.15
N ALA A 155 -4.34 -3.95 -8.49
CA ALA A 155 -4.77 -4.14 -9.87
C ALA A 155 -5.25 -2.84 -10.53
N CYS A 156 -6.00 -1.99 -9.84
CA CYS A 156 -6.40 -0.66 -10.33
C CYS A 156 -5.20 0.26 -10.58
N ASN A 157 -4.13 0.11 -9.79
CA ASN A 157 -2.86 0.79 -10.01
C ASN A 157 -2.02 0.17 -11.14
N GLY A 158 -2.54 -0.84 -11.85
CA GLY A 158 -1.85 -1.56 -12.92
C GLY A 158 -0.73 -2.47 -12.41
N ARG A 159 -0.80 -2.91 -11.16
CA ARG A 159 0.22 -3.75 -10.52
C ARG A 159 -0.23 -5.19 -10.36
N ARG A 160 0.73 -6.08 -10.23
CA ARG A 160 0.51 -7.44 -9.75
C ARG A 160 0.00 -7.40 -8.31
N VAL A 161 -0.89 -8.32 -7.98
CA VAL A 161 -1.51 -8.43 -6.66
C VAL A 161 -0.80 -9.48 -5.82
N SER A 162 -0.73 -9.27 -4.51
CA SER A 162 -0.09 -10.19 -3.57
C SER A 162 -0.87 -11.49 -3.40
N ARG A 163 -0.14 -12.60 -3.29
CA ARG A 163 -0.63 -13.92 -2.86
C ARG A 163 -0.18 -14.17 -1.42
N SER A 164 -0.97 -14.92 -0.66
CA SER A 164 -0.62 -15.31 0.70
C SER A 164 0.52 -16.34 0.71
N ARG A 165 1.30 -16.37 1.81
CA ARG A 165 2.37 -17.34 2.03
C ARG A 165 2.24 -17.95 3.43
N TYR A 166 1.62 -19.11 3.52
CA TYR A 166 1.53 -19.93 4.73
C TYR A 166 1.02 -21.33 4.38
N THR A 167 1.27 -22.30 5.24
CA THR A 167 0.75 -23.67 5.11
C THR A 167 -0.65 -23.77 5.71
N CYS A 168 -1.51 -24.60 5.12
CA CYS A 168 -2.87 -24.85 5.60
C CYS A 168 -3.26 -26.30 5.32
N ARG A 169 -4.48 -26.71 5.70
CA ARG A 169 -4.97 -28.06 5.45
C ARG A 169 -5.13 -28.34 3.95
N GLU A 170 -5.54 -27.34 3.19
CA GLU A 170 -5.84 -27.39 1.76
C GLU A 170 -4.56 -27.44 0.91
N CYS A 171 -3.47 -26.88 1.41
CA CYS A 171 -2.13 -26.97 0.82
C CYS A 171 -1.09 -27.07 1.93
N ARG A 172 -0.74 -28.30 2.31
CA ARG A 172 0.21 -28.57 3.41
C ARG A 172 1.67 -28.39 2.99
N ASN A 173 2.01 -28.86 1.80
CA ASN A 173 3.36 -28.79 1.23
C ASN A 173 3.23 -28.45 -0.26
N PRO A 174 3.76 -27.31 -0.75
CA PRO A 174 4.61 -26.33 -0.06
C PRO A 174 3.87 -25.25 0.75
N GLY A 175 2.53 -25.25 0.75
CA GLY A 175 1.74 -24.12 1.27
C GLY A 175 1.31 -23.15 0.18
N ALA A 176 0.53 -22.13 0.56
CA ALA A 176 0.19 -21.03 -0.33
C ALA A 176 1.49 -20.40 -0.87
N PRO A 177 1.60 -20.19 -2.20
CA PRO A 177 2.90 -20.02 -2.87
C PRO A 177 3.55 -18.65 -2.65
N GLY A 178 2.89 -17.68 -2.00
CA GLY A 178 3.40 -16.32 -1.84
C GLY A 178 3.66 -15.60 -3.15
N GLY A 179 4.36 -14.46 -3.13
CA GLY A 179 4.69 -13.71 -4.35
C GLY A 179 3.51 -12.92 -4.92
N THR A 180 3.49 -12.69 -6.24
CA THR A 180 2.48 -11.83 -6.89
C THR A 180 1.98 -12.39 -8.23
N VAL A 181 0.76 -12.00 -8.62
CA VAL A 181 0.12 -12.43 -9.88
C VAL A 181 -0.69 -11.30 -10.51
N CYS A 182 -0.93 -11.37 -11.82
CA CYS A 182 -1.91 -10.48 -12.48
C CYS A 182 -3.30 -11.10 -12.41
N LEU A 183 -4.29 -10.28 -12.07
CA LEU A 183 -5.69 -10.70 -12.19
C LEU A 183 -6.11 -10.65 -13.66
N SER A 184 -6.86 -11.64 -14.12
CA SER A 184 -7.34 -11.64 -15.50
C SER A 184 -8.43 -10.60 -15.72
N ALA A 185 -8.48 -10.04 -16.93
CA ALA A 185 -9.54 -9.12 -17.32
C ALA A 185 -10.93 -9.77 -17.25
N LYS A 186 -11.02 -11.07 -17.56
CA LYS A 186 -12.27 -11.85 -17.52
C LYS A 186 -12.81 -11.98 -16.09
N LEU A 187 -11.94 -12.28 -15.11
CA LEU A 187 -12.30 -12.34 -13.69
C LEU A 187 -12.79 -10.99 -13.17
N LEU A 188 -12.09 -9.91 -13.52
CA LEU A 188 -12.49 -8.58 -13.12
C LEU A 188 -13.76 -8.11 -13.83
N THR A 189 -14.03 -8.57 -15.04
CA THR A 189 -15.29 -8.32 -15.73
C THR A 189 -16.45 -9.05 -15.05
N TYR A 190 -16.23 -10.28 -14.58
CA TYR A 190 -17.21 -11.01 -13.78
C TYR A 190 -17.55 -10.24 -12.49
N LEU A 191 -16.55 -9.83 -11.71
CA LEU A 191 -16.77 -9.06 -10.48
C LEU A 191 -17.45 -7.70 -10.73
N ASP A 192 -17.04 -6.97 -11.76
CA ASP A 192 -17.69 -5.71 -12.17
C ASP A 192 -19.16 -5.93 -12.54
N SER A 193 -19.48 -7.04 -13.22
CA SER A 193 -20.87 -7.38 -13.57
C SER A 193 -21.73 -7.70 -12.35
N LEU A 194 -21.16 -8.42 -11.37
CA LEU A 194 -21.85 -8.73 -10.12
C LEU A 194 -22.04 -7.49 -9.25
N ALA A 195 -21.06 -6.58 -9.23
CA ALA A 195 -21.16 -5.33 -8.47
C ALA A 195 -22.31 -4.42 -8.96
N ARG A 196 -22.77 -4.59 -10.19
CA ARG A 196 -23.96 -3.90 -10.74
C ARG A 196 -25.28 -4.54 -10.31
N LEU A 197 -25.28 -5.82 -9.93
CA LEU A 197 -26.43 -6.53 -9.36
C LEU A 197 -26.62 -6.20 -7.87
N GLY A 198 -25.59 -5.67 -7.21
CA GLY A 198 -25.61 -5.17 -5.84
C GLY A 198 -25.29 -6.22 -4.76
N ASN A 199 -24.82 -5.71 -3.63
CA ASN A 199 -24.60 -6.41 -2.36
C ASN A 199 -23.84 -7.73 -2.47
N ILE A 200 -22.67 -7.74 -3.12
CA ILE A 200 -21.76 -8.89 -3.09
C ILE A 200 -20.64 -8.67 -2.06
N TYR A 201 -20.18 -9.74 -1.42
CA TYR A 201 -19.07 -9.70 -0.48
C TYR A 201 -17.96 -10.64 -0.96
N VAL A 202 -16.80 -10.10 -1.30
CA VAL A 202 -15.63 -10.86 -1.79
C VAL A 202 -14.75 -11.24 -0.61
N THR A 203 -14.54 -12.55 -0.43
CA THR A 203 -13.73 -13.10 0.67
C THR A 203 -12.29 -13.39 0.27
N SER A 204 -12.02 -13.75 -0.99
CA SER A 204 -10.69 -14.13 -1.46
C SER A 204 -10.55 -13.95 -2.98
N ILE A 205 -9.36 -13.56 -3.47
CA ILE A 205 -9.03 -13.43 -4.91
C ILE A 205 -7.69 -14.12 -5.23
N ALA A 206 -6.54 -13.51 -4.92
CA ALA A 206 -5.24 -14.14 -5.12
C ALA A 206 -4.55 -14.56 -3.82
N GLY A 207 -5.02 -14.06 -2.68
CA GLY A 207 -4.60 -14.47 -1.34
C GLY A 207 -5.46 -15.57 -0.74
N ALA A 208 -5.34 -15.72 0.58
CA ALA A 208 -5.84 -16.85 1.36
C ALA A 208 -5.15 -18.18 0.98
N CYS A 209 -5.58 -19.27 1.64
CA CYS A 209 -5.07 -20.60 1.35
C CYS A 209 -6.14 -21.44 0.67
N HIS A 210 -5.70 -22.11 -0.38
CA HIS A 210 -6.46 -22.95 -1.30
C HIS A 210 -5.64 -24.19 -1.63
N SER A 211 -6.25 -25.14 -2.34
CA SER A 211 -5.52 -26.25 -2.94
C SER A 211 -4.26 -25.77 -3.68
N CYS A 212 -3.15 -26.52 -3.61
CA CYS A 212 -1.84 -26.03 -4.08
C CYS A 212 -1.83 -25.58 -5.55
N ASN A 213 -2.70 -26.17 -6.38
CA ASN A 213 -2.83 -25.86 -7.81
C ASN A 213 -4.03 -24.95 -8.13
N SER A 214 -4.58 -24.28 -7.11
CA SER A 214 -5.77 -23.44 -7.22
C SER A 214 -5.61 -22.31 -8.25
N ARG A 215 -6.71 -21.99 -8.93
CA ARG A 215 -6.80 -20.87 -9.86
C ARG A 215 -6.71 -19.50 -9.16
N HIS A 216 -6.92 -19.42 -7.85
CA HIS A 216 -6.66 -18.21 -7.07
C HIS A 216 -5.21 -17.74 -7.23
N TYR A 217 -4.24 -18.67 -7.13
CA TYR A 217 -2.81 -18.36 -7.24
C TYR A 217 -2.36 -17.96 -8.65
N ARG A 218 -3.24 -18.12 -9.65
CA ARG A 218 -3.06 -17.68 -11.04
C ARG A 218 -3.83 -16.40 -11.38
N GLY A 219 -4.56 -15.81 -10.42
CA GLY A 219 -5.38 -14.61 -10.66
C GLY A 219 -6.62 -14.88 -11.51
N LEU A 220 -7.15 -16.11 -11.42
CA LEU A 220 -8.24 -16.62 -12.26
C LEU A 220 -9.48 -17.05 -11.46
N ALA A 221 -9.49 -16.89 -10.14
CA ALA A 221 -10.62 -17.28 -9.31
C ALA A 221 -10.96 -16.24 -8.24
N VAL A 222 -12.18 -16.33 -7.72
CA VAL A 222 -12.69 -15.50 -6.63
C VAL A 222 -13.69 -16.27 -5.78
N ASP A 223 -13.64 -16.01 -4.48
CA ASP A 223 -14.59 -16.50 -3.51
C ASP A 223 -15.50 -15.36 -3.06
N LEU A 224 -16.79 -15.64 -3.02
CA LEU A 224 -17.83 -14.73 -2.59
C LEU A 224 -18.53 -15.32 -1.38
N ARG A 225 -18.84 -14.49 -0.36
CA ARG A 225 -19.70 -14.92 0.74
C ARG A 225 -21.01 -15.45 0.17
N ARG A 226 -21.43 -16.62 0.60
CA ARG A 226 -22.71 -17.19 0.19
C ARG A 226 -23.85 -16.38 0.83
N GLN A 227 -24.57 -15.61 0.01
CA GLN A 227 -25.67 -14.76 0.47
C GLN A 227 -26.64 -14.45 -0.68
N GLY A 228 -27.92 -14.23 -0.34
CA GLY A 228 -28.95 -13.72 -1.26
C GLY A 228 -28.96 -14.41 -2.62
N ARG A 229 -28.45 -13.71 -3.64
CA ARG A 229 -28.49 -14.04 -5.08
C ARG A 229 -27.38 -15.01 -5.53
N PHE A 230 -26.93 -15.92 -4.68
CA PHE A 230 -25.77 -16.76 -4.94
C PHE A 230 -25.92 -17.65 -6.21
N SER A 231 -27.14 -18.11 -6.51
CA SER A 231 -27.44 -18.88 -7.73
C SER A 231 -27.22 -18.05 -9.01
N GLU A 232 -27.47 -16.74 -8.97
CA GLU A 232 -27.18 -15.84 -10.08
C GLU A 232 -25.68 -15.62 -10.26
N TYR A 233 -24.90 -15.60 -9.17
CA TYR A 233 -23.44 -15.48 -9.26
C TYR A 233 -22.85 -16.70 -9.99
N ILE A 234 -23.33 -17.90 -9.64
CA ILE A 234 -22.95 -19.15 -10.32
C ILE A 234 -23.36 -19.11 -11.79
N ARG A 235 -24.63 -18.79 -12.09
CA ARG A 235 -25.11 -18.68 -13.49
C ARG A 235 -24.31 -17.69 -14.30
N LYS A 236 -23.95 -16.54 -13.72
CA LYS A 236 -23.14 -15.51 -14.38
C LYS A 236 -21.71 -16.00 -14.63
N CYS A 237 -21.11 -16.71 -13.68
CA CYS A 237 -19.79 -17.32 -13.86
C CYS A 237 -19.82 -18.30 -15.05
N ASN A 238 -20.82 -19.19 -15.07
CA ASN A 238 -21.00 -20.19 -16.12
C ASN A 238 -21.30 -19.56 -17.49
N SER A 239 -22.15 -18.53 -17.55
CA SER A 239 -22.47 -17.81 -18.79
C SER A 239 -21.26 -17.07 -19.38
N MET A 240 -20.23 -16.83 -18.56
CA MET A 240 -18.96 -16.26 -19.01
C MET A 240 -17.94 -17.36 -19.38
N GLY A 241 -18.34 -18.62 -19.45
CA GLY A 241 -17.46 -19.76 -19.71
C GLY A 241 -16.51 -20.08 -18.55
N GLY A 242 -16.87 -19.68 -17.33
CA GLY A 242 -16.22 -20.11 -16.10
C GLY A 242 -16.93 -21.29 -15.47
N ARG A 243 -16.43 -21.72 -14.31
CA ARG A 243 -17.06 -22.74 -13.47
C ARG A 243 -17.40 -22.12 -12.12
N GLY A 244 -18.69 -21.87 -11.90
CA GLY A 244 -19.25 -21.48 -10.61
C GLY A 244 -19.60 -22.71 -9.77
N ILE A 245 -19.24 -22.70 -8.49
CA ILE A 245 -19.42 -23.81 -7.55
C ILE A 245 -19.99 -23.24 -6.24
N ASP A 246 -21.04 -23.87 -5.70
CA ASP A 246 -21.50 -23.62 -4.33
C ASP A 246 -20.74 -24.55 -3.38
N GLU A 247 -19.80 -23.99 -2.60
CA GLU A 247 -19.03 -24.74 -1.59
C GLU A 247 -19.71 -24.73 -0.21
N ARG A 248 -21.02 -24.45 -0.16
CA ARG A 248 -21.89 -24.34 1.03
C ARG A 248 -21.57 -23.15 1.94
N THR A 249 -20.30 -22.82 2.13
CA THR A 249 -19.84 -21.69 2.95
C THR A 249 -19.58 -20.43 2.13
N HIS A 250 -19.24 -20.60 0.85
CA HIS A 250 -18.96 -19.53 -0.09
C HIS A 250 -19.24 -20.01 -1.52
N ILE A 251 -19.33 -19.05 -2.44
CA ILE A 251 -19.40 -19.32 -3.87
C ILE A 251 -18.03 -19.14 -4.46
N HIS A 252 -17.52 -20.18 -5.10
CA HIS A 252 -16.28 -20.15 -5.84
C HIS A 252 -16.58 -19.95 -7.34
N CYS A 253 -15.93 -19.00 -7.99
CA CYS A 253 -15.96 -18.86 -9.44
C CYS A 253 -14.54 -18.85 -9.98
N GLN A 254 -14.30 -19.67 -11.01
CA GLN A 254 -13.00 -19.76 -11.65
C GLN A 254 -13.10 -19.73 -13.18
N LEU A 255 -12.15 -19.05 -13.83
CA LEU A 255 -12.14 -18.74 -15.26
C LEU A 255 -10.87 -19.21 -15.99
#